data_AF-A0A5A5RMJ1-F1
#
_entry.id   AF-A0A5A5RMJ1-F1
#
_cell.length_a   1.000
_cell.length_b   1.000
_cell.length_c   1.000
_cell.angle_alpha   90.00
_cell.angle_beta   90.00
_cell.angle_gamma   90.00
#
_symmetry.space_group_name_H-M   'P 1'
#
loop_
_entity.id
_entity.type
_entity.pdbx_description
1 polymer ?
#
loop_
_entity_poly.entity_id
_entity_poly.type
_entity_poly.pdbx_seq_one_letter_code
_entity_poly.pdbx_strand_id
1 'polypeptide(L)'
;MYIEKVPNRNSPPAVLRPDSYREGDQVKKRTLANLSKLPDDIIDNLKLAEVEAIQLGLFDQVNLVEFESEDYPDERLIACRNPLIAQKNQQQREALLEASEKELDLIVQATQSECD
;
A
#
# COMPACT_ATOMS: atom_id res chain seq x y z
N MET A 1 4.82 10.66 -7.82
CA MET A 1 5.32 11.01 -9.16
C MET A 1 4.44 12.10 -9.78
N TYR A 2 4.86 13.37 -9.71
CA TYR A 2 4.10 14.49 -10.30
C TYR A 2 4.05 14.42 -11.84
N ILE A 3 2.83 14.45 -12.40
CA ILE A 3 2.56 14.48 -13.83
C ILE A 3 1.80 15.76 -14.17
N GLU A 4 2.32 16.54 -15.12
CA GLU A 4 1.74 17.81 -15.57
C GLU A 4 1.04 17.62 -16.93
N LYS A 5 -0.24 17.99 -17.03
CA LYS A 5 -0.97 18.05 -18.31
C LYS A 5 -0.94 19.48 -18.84
N VAL A 6 -0.21 19.71 -19.92
CA VAL A 6 -0.06 21.02 -20.57
C VAL A 6 -1.02 21.11 -21.77
N PRO A 7 -1.99 22.04 -21.78
CA PRO A 7 -2.93 22.16 -22.89
C PRO A 7 -2.23 22.63 -24.17
N ASN A 8 -2.61 22.05 -25.31
CA ASN A 8 -2.14 22.47 -26.62
C ASN A 8 -3.30 23.03 -27.45
N ARG A 9 -3.05 24.04 -28.30
CA ARG A 9 -4.12 24.78 -29.01
C ARG A 9 -4.86 23.93 -30.04
N ASN A 10 -4.15 23.06 -30.76
CA ASN A 10 -4.68 22.28 -31.90
C ASN A 10 -4.39 20.78 -31.78
N SER A 11 -4.02 20.28 -30.61
CA SER A 11 -3.66 18.87 -30.42
C SER A 11 -4.00 18.42 -29.00
N PRO A 12 -4.04 17.11 -28.74
CA PRO A 12 -4.20 16.58 -27.39
C PRO A 12 -3.16 17.18 -26.43
N PRO A 13 -3.52 17.34 -25.13
CA PRO A 13 -2.64 17.93 -24.15
C PRO A 13 -1.36 17.09 -24.00
N ALA A 14 -0.22 17.77 -23.86
CA ALA A 14 1.03 17.10 -23.57
C ALA A 14 1.02 16.63 -22.11
N VAL A 15 1.41 15.38 -21.88
CA VAL A 15 1.52 14.79 -20.55
C VAL A 15 3.00 14.65 -20.22
N LEU A 16 3.49 15.38 -19.22
CA LEU A 16 4.91 15.49 -18.91
C LEU A 16 5.19 15.05 -17.48
N ARG A 17 6.35 14.43 -17.25
CA ARG A 17 6.89 14.15 -15.92
C ARG A 17 8.02 15.14 -15.63
N PRO A 18 7.77 16.28 -14.97
CA PRO A 18 8.82 17.21 -14.63
C PRO A 18 9.54 16.81 -13.33
N ASP A 19 10.71 17.40 -13.13
CA ASP A 19 11.48 17.34 -11.89
C ASP A 19 12.02 18.72 -11.58
N SER A 20 12.11 19.04 -10.29
CA SER A 20 12.65 20.30 -9.81
C SER A 20 14.10 20.09 -9.35
N TYR A 21 15.01 20.90 -9.88
CA TYR A 21 16.41 20.89 -9.47
C TYR A 21 16.83 22.30 -9.05
N ARG A 22 17.85 22.36 -8.19
CA ARG A 22 18.47 23.63 -7.80
C ARG A 22 19.70 23.89 -8.65
N GLU A 23 19.79 25.09 -9.19
CA GLU A 23 20.97 25.59 -9.88
C GLU A 23 21.36 26.91 -9.23
N GLY A 24 22.37 26.86 -8.35
CA GLY A 24 22.66 27.96 -7.43
C GLY A 24 21.50 28.20 -6.47
N ASP A 25 21.07 29.46 -6.38
CA ASP A 25 20.00 29.90 -5.46
C ASP A 25 18.59 29.78 -6.08
N GLN A 26 18.47 29.33 -7.34
CA GLN A 26 17.20 29.22 -8.05
C GLN A 26 16.72 27.77 -8.17
N VAL A 27 15.43 27.54 -7.88
CA VAL A 27 14.75 26.28 -8.20
C VAL A 27 14.24 26.35 -9.63
N LYS A 28 14.70 25.43 -10.48
CA LYS A 28 14.29 25.31 -11.88
C LYS A 28 13.55 23.99 -12.09
N LYS A 29 12.67 23.97 -13.10
CA LYS A 29 11.98 22.76 -13.54
C LYS A 29 12.57 22.27 -14.86
N ARG A 30 12.74 20.95 -14.99
CA ARG A 30 13.06 20.29 -16.27
C ARG A 30 12.08 19.15 -16.52
N THR A 31 11.85 18.84 -17.79
CA THR A 31 11.05 17.66 -18.16
C THR A 31 11.94 16.42 -18.13
N LEU A 32 11.61 15.43 -17.30
CA LEU A 32 12.32 14.14 -17.28
C LEU A 32 11.78 13.17 -18.33
N ALA A 33 10.47 13.19 -18.59
CA ALA A 33 9.85 12.30 -19.58
C ALA A 33 8.61 12.94 -20.22
N ASN A 34 8.38 12.62 -21.50
CA ASN A 34 7.14 12.92 -22.21
C ASN A 34 6.29 11.64 -22.28
N LEU A 35 5.14 11.67 -21.63
CA LEU A 35 4.21 10.55 -21.47
C LEU A 35 2.99 10.66 -22.40
N SER A 36 2.96 11.64 -23.30
CA SER A 36 1.79 11.94 -24.16
C SER A 36 1.40 10.81 -25.12
N LYS A 37 2.25 9.79 -25.26
CA LYS A 37 2.00 8.60 -26.09
C LYS A 37 1.38 7.43 -25.32
N LEU A 38 1.34 7.50 -24.00
CA LEU A 38 0.76 6.43 -23.19
C LEU A 38 -0.78 6.55 -23.20
N PRO A 39 -1.51 5.43 -23.10
CA PRO A 39 -2.95 5.44 -22.89
C PRO A 39 -3.32 6.19 -21.60
N ASP A 40 -4.46 6.88 -21.60
CA ASP A 40 -4.93 7.66 -20.45
C ASP A 40 -5.10 6.80 -19.19
N ASP A 41 -5.55 5.54 -19.32
CA ASP A 41 -5.69 4.60 -18.20
C ASP A 41 -4.36 4.34 -17.48
N ILE A 42 -3.26 4.23 -18.23
CA ILE A 42 -1.92 4.04 -17.68
C ILE A 42 -1.44 5.32 -16.97
N ILE A 43 -1.75 6.48 -17.55
CA ILE A 43 -1.42 7.79 -16.95
C ILE A 43 -2.17 7.98 -15.63
N ASP A 44 -3.44 7.57 -15.57
CA ASP A 44 -4.25 7.69 -14.37
C ASP A 44 -3.83 6.69 -13.28
N ASN A 45 -3.44 5.46 -13.65
CA ASN A 45 -2.82 4.51 -12.72
C ASN A 45 -1.50 5.03 -12.13
N LEU A 46 -0.66 5.71 -12.94
CA LEU A 46 0.59 6.32 -12.47
C LEU A 46 0.34 7.45 -11.46
N LYS A 47 -0.75 8.21 -11.62
CA LYS A 47 -1.19 9.18 -10.60
C LYS A 47 -1.71 8.48 -9.34
N LEU A 48 -2.46 7.39 -9.51
CA LEU A 48 -3.04 6.64 -8.39
C LEU A 48 -1.95 6.03 -7.48
N ALA A 49 -0.83 5.59 -8.07
CA ALA A 49 0.33 5.11 -7.32
C ALA A 49 0.96 6.20 -6.42
N GLU A 50 0.68 7.49 -6.67
CA GLU A 50 1.09 8.61 -5.80
C GLU A 50 0.08 8.88 -4.67
N VAL A 51 -1.18 8.48 -4.84
CA VAL A 51 -2.26 8.67 -3.85
C VAL A 51 -2.28 7.47 -2.91
N GLU A 52 -1.34 7.39 -1.97
CA GLU A 52 -1.32 6.62 -0.69
C GLU A 52 -1.82 5.15 -0.65
N ALA A 53 -2.31 4.57 -1.75
CA ALA A 53 -2.94 3.27 -1.83
C ALA A 53 -1.92 2.16 -2.03
N ILE A 54 -0.73 2.52 -2.50
CA ILE A 54 0.39 1.60 -2.70
C ILE A 54 1.51 2.08 -1.78
N GLN A 55 1.59 1.50 -0.59
CA GLN A 55 2.72 1.70 0.31
C GLN A 55 3.96 1.09 -0.37
N LEU A 56 4.79 1.91 -1.02
CA LEU A 56 5.97 1.43 -1.74
C LEU A 56 6.90 0.59 -0.85
N GLY A 57 7.01 0.94 0.45
CA GLY A 57 7.77 0.17 1.44
C GLY A 57 7.22 -1.23 1.78
N LEU A 58 6.00 -1.55 1.33
CA LEU A 58 5.41 -2.88 1.45
C LEU A 58 6.04 -3.90 0.49
N PHE A 59 6.62 -3.43 -0.61
CA PHE A 59 7.22 -4.25 -1.66
C PHE A 59 8.75 -4.26 -1.60
N ASP A 60 9.37 -3.59 -0.62
CA ASP A 60 10.83 -3.52 -0.46
C ASP A 60 11.46 -4.88 -0.10
N GLN A 61 10.68 -5.79 0.48
CA GLN A 61 11.13 -7.16 0.77
C GLN A 61 10.49 -8.15 -0.22
N VAL A 62 11.35 -8.87 -0.95
CA VAL A 62 10.97 -9.88 -1.95
C VAL A 62 10.54 -11.19 -1.27
N ASN A 63 9.48 -11.14 -0.46
CA ASN A 63 8.79 -12.32 0.07
C ASN A 63 7.40 -12.39 -0.57
N LEU A 64 7.40 -12.48 -1.90
CA LEU A 64 6.20 -12.69 -2.72
C LEU A 64 6.10 -14.17 -3.06
N VAL A 65 4.93 -14.75 -2.87
CA VAL A 65 4.63 -16.13 -3.28
C VAL A 65 3.47 -16.10 -4.25
N GLU A 66 3.69 -16.66 -5.44
CA GLU A 66 2.63 -16.93 -6.40
C GLU A 66 1.95 -18.25 -6.07
N PHE A 67 0.63 -18.29 -6.17
CA PHE A 67 -0.15 -19.50 -5.98
C PHE A 67 -1.39 -19.49 -6.88
N GLU A 68 -1.88 -20.68 -7.16
CA GLU A 68 -3.10 -20.90 -7.94
C GLU A 68 -4.24 -21.28 -6.99
N SER A 69 -5.47 -20.90 -7.33
CA SER A 69 -6.68 -21.21 -6.56
C SER A 69 -7.79 -21.63 -7.52
N GLU A 70 -8.50 -22.70 -7.18
CA GLU A 70 -9.67 -23.17 -7.97
C GLU A 70 -10.80 -22.14 -8.00
N ASP A 71 -10.89 -21.31 -6.96
CA ASP A 71 -11.87 -20.22 -6.89
C ASP A 71 -11.54 -19.07 -7.89
N TYR A 72 -10.28 -18.99 -8.34
CA TYR A 72 -9.77 -17.92 -9.21
C TYR A 72 -8.83 -18.50 -10.29
N PRO A 73 -9.35 -19.30 -11.24
CA PRO A 73 -8.54 -20.08 -12.18
C PRO A 73 -7.81 -19.23 -13.24
N ASP A 74 -8.32 -18.04 -13.55
CA ASP A 74 -7.77 -17.15 -14.57
C ASP A 74 -6.94 -16.00 -13.95
N GLU A 75 -6.74 -15.99 -12.63
CA GLU A 75 -6.04 -14.93 -11.92
C GLU A 75 -4.64 -15.35 -11.45
N ARG A 76 -3.69 -14.42 -11.53
CA ARG A 76 -2.36 -14.60 -10.95
C ARG A 76 -2.34 -14.05 -9.53
N LEU A 77 -2.56 -14.92 -8.55
CA LEU A 77 -2.57 -14.54 -7.16
C LEU A 77 -1.15 -14.42 -6.60
N ILE A 78 -0.88 -13.33 -5.90
CA ILE A 78 0.41 -13.05 -5.25
C ILE A 78 0.15 -12.75 -3.78
N ALA A 79 0.67 -13.59 -2.90
CA ALA A 79 0.71 -13.29 -1.47
C ALA A 79 1.98 -12.50 -1.14
N CYS A 80 1.83 -11.38 -0.44
CA CYS A 80 2.93 -10.57 0.08
C CYS A 80 2.91 -10.55 1.61
N ARG A 81 4.09 -10.65 2.25
CA ARG A 81 4.20 -10.45 3.69
C ARG A 81 4.17 -8.96 4.02
N ASN A 82 3.12 -8.52 4.73
CA ASN A 82 3.02 -7.14 5.23
C ASN A 82 3.57 -7.03 6.66
N PRO A 83 4.77 -6.44 6.89
CA PRO A 83 5.38 -6.36 8.22
C PRO A 83 4.61 -5.44 9.17
N LEU A 84 3.98 -4.37 8.66
CA LEU A 84 3.21 -3.43 9.47
C LEU A 84 1.90 -4.07 9.96
N ILE A 85 1.21 -4.79 9.08
CA ILE A 85 0.01 -5.55 9.46
C ILE A 85 0.36 -6.69 10.41
N ALA A 86 1.50 -7.38 10.21
CA ALA A 86 1.95 -8.42 11.13
C ALA A 86 2.17 -7.86 12.55
N GLN A 87 2.81 -6.69 12.68
CA GLN A 87 3.00 -6.02 13.96
C GLN A 87 1.66 -5.61 14.61
N LYS A 88 0.75 -5.02 13.83
CA LYS A 88 -0.58 -4.65 14.32
C LYS A 88 -1.37 -5.86 14.80
N ASN A 89 -1.36 -6.95 14.04
CA ASN A 89 -2.03 -8.20 14.39
C ASN A 89 -1.44 -8.82 15.66
N GLN A 90 -0.12 -8.75 15.84
CA GLN A 90 0.54 -9.21 17.06
C GLN A 90 0.04 -8.44 18.29
N GLN A 91 0.05 -7.12 18.23
CA GLN A 91 -0.43 -6.26 19.33
C GLN A 91 -1.90 -6.55 19.65
N GLN A 92 -2.73 -6.65 18.61
CA GLN A 92 -4.15 -6.94 18.79
C GLN A 92 -4.38 -8.33 19.40
N ARG A 93 -3.59 -9.33 18.98
CA ARG A 93 -3.65 -10.67 19.56
C ARG A 93 -3.25 -10.67 21.04
N GLU A 94 -2.15 -10.01 21.39
CA GLU A 94 -1.69 -9.91 22.79
C GLU A 94 -2.76 -9.26 23.67
N ALA A 95 -3.36 -8.16 23.22
CA ALA A 95 -4.44 -7.50 23.95
C ALA A 95 -5.68 -8.40 24.15
N LEU A 96 -6.06 -9.16 23.12
CA LEU A 96 -7.19 -10.09 23.20
C LEU A 96 -6.89 -11.28 24.13
N LEU A 97 -5.67 -11.78 24.12
CA LEU A 97 -5.24 -12.86 25.02
C LEU A 97 -5.30 -12.40 26.48
N GLU A 98 -4.74 -11.22 26.78
CA GLU A 98 -4.78 -10.67 28.14
C GLU A 98 -6.22 -10.44 28.63
N ALA A 99 -7.10 -9.95 27.76
CA ALA A 99 -8.52 -9.79 28.11
C ALA A 99 -9.19 -11.15 28.37
N SER A 100 -8.90 -12.15 27.52
CA SER A 100 -9.46 -13.50 27.67
C SER A 100 -8.97 -14.20 28.94
N GLU A 101 -7.69 -14.06 29.29
CA GLU A 101 -7.11 -14.60 30.52
C GLU A 101 -7.82 -14.05 31.76
N LYS A 102 -8.07 -12.74 31.80
CA LYS A 102 -8.83 -12.12 32.90
C LYS A 102 -10.24 -12.67 33.05
N GLU A 103 -10.94 -12.88 31.94
CA GLU A 103 -12.30 -13.45 31.97
C GLU A 103 -12.29 -14.92 32.40
N LEU A 104 -11.29 -15.70 31.93
CA LEU A 104 -11.13 -17.09 32.32
C LEU A 104 -10.79 -17.23 33.81
N ASP A 105 -9.97 -16.34 34.37
CA ASP A 105 -9.65 -16.35 35.80
C ASP A 105 -10.90 -16.19 36.67
N LEU A 106 -11.88 -15.39 36.25
CA LEU A 106 -13.16 -15.25 36.96
C LEU A 106 -13.95 -16.56 36.97
N ILE A 107 -13.95 -17.28 35.85
CA ILE A 107 -14.62 -18.59 35.73
C ILE A 107 -13.92 -19.62 36.61
N VAL A 108 -12.58 -19.64 36.61
CA VAL A 108 -11.79 -20.53 37.45
C VAL A 108 -12.07 -20.27 38.93
N GLN A 109 -12.09 -19.00 39.35
CA GLN A 109 -12.42 -18.62 40.73
C GLN A 109 -13.84 -19.06 41.12
N ALA A 110 -14.84 -18.82 40.27
CA ALA A 110 -16.22 -19.25 40.52
C ALA A 110 -16.32 -20.77 40.67
N THR A 111 -15.64 -21.53 39.82
CA THR A 111 -15.66 -23.01 39.84
C THR A 111 -14.97 -23.58 41.08
N GLN A 112 -13.87 -22.96 41.53
CA GLN A 112 -13.16 -23.36 42.75
C GLN A 112 -13.97 -23.07 44.02
N SER A 113 -14.72 -21.96 44.01
CA SER A 113 -15.59 -21.56 45.14
C SER A 113 -16.79 -22.49 45.36
N GLU A 114 -17.22 -23.24 44.34
CA GLU A 114 -18.32 -24.20 44.43
C GLU A 114 -17.86 -25.61 44.85
N CYS A 115 -16.56 -25.90 44.81
CA CYS A 115 -15.99 -27.19 45.19
C CYS A 115 -15.53 -27.28 46.65
N ASP A 116 -15.49 -26.16 47.38
CA ASP A 116 -15.22 -26.05 48.82
C ASP A 116 -16.53 -25.95 49.64
#